data_AF-A0A2C9JMZ1-F1
#
_entry.id   AF-A0A2C9JMZ1-F1
#
_cell.length_a   1.000
_cell.length_b   1.000
_cell.length_c   1.000
_cell.angle_alpha   90.00
_cell.angle_beta   90.00
_cell.angle_gamma   90.00
#
_symmetry.space_group_name_H-M   'P 1'
#
loop_
_entity.id
_entity.type
_entity.pdbx_description
1 polymer ?
#
loop_
_entity_poly.entity_id
_entity_poly.type
_entity_poly.pdbx_seq_one_letter_code
_entity_poly.pdbx_strand_id
1 'polypeptide(L)'
;MNGTRLLKPQHTSETKDVCRVVVLGYPGVGKTALVVRFLTKRFLGEYCPTLESIYRYSSDKSDEDDVRMDILDTAGHADTQSCWNEGYALWGDCFVLVYSITEEISFKEVQNLRHLLEAAKRQNAYFCVLVGNKNDLVYDRQVTTSQGQELADDIGCKFYEVSACEWNQLPQVVDIFIDLHATWRRSKQARDGRPRKSSSSTKFRQAIQKVISGKSSNVKK
;
A
#
# COMPACT_ATOMS: atom_id res chain seq x y z
N MET A 1 24.02 46.34 -20.35
CA MET A 1 23.93 45.39 -21.48
C MET A 1 24.32 44.03 -20.94
N ASN A 2 23.32 43.24 -20.52
CA ASN A 2 22.81 42.05 -21.23
C ASN A 2 23.82 40.89 -21.20
N GLY A 3 23.54 39.70 -20.67
CA GLY A 3 22.23 39.09 -20.54
C GLY A 3 22.17 38.03 -19.44
N THR A 4 21.02 38.02 -18.79
CA THR A 4 20.49 36.96 -17.95
C THR A 4 20.56 35.64 -18.71
N ARG A 5 21.39 34.72 -18.25
CA ARG A 5 21.45 33.36 -18.75
C ARG A 5 20.16 32.67 -18.30
N LEU A 6 19.18 32.56 -19.19
CA LEU A 6 17.98 31.76 -18.97
C LEU A 6 18.41 30.30 -18.75
N LEU A 7 18.42 29.87 -17.49
CA LEU A 7 18.49 28.47 -17.14
C LEU A 7 17.25 27.80 -17.71
N LYS A 8 17.46 26.80 -18.58
CA LYS A 8 16.39 25.92 -19.04
C LYS A 8 15.69 25.33 -17.80
N PRO A 9 14.35 25.15 -17.82
CA PRO A 9 13.67 24.45 -16.75
C PRO A 9 14.30 23.06 -16.67
N GLN A 10 15.01 22.80 -15.57
CA GLN A 10 15.45 21.46 -15.26
C GLN A 10 14.20 20.61 -15.12
N HIS A 11 14.25 19.45 -15.75
CA HIS A 11 13.26 18.39 -15.69
C HIS A 11 12.63 18.36 -14.30
N THR A 12 11.30 18.46 -14.26
CA THR A 12 10.47 18.23 -13.08
C THR A 12 11.05 17.06 -12.30
N SER A 13 11.45 17.30 -11.05
CA SER A 13 11.76 16.23 -10.10
C SER A 13 10.58 15.26 -10.14
N GLU A 14 10.78 14.07 -10.70
CA GLU A 14 9.80 13.00 -10.60
C GLU A 14 9.46 12.89 -9.11
N THR A 15 8.20 13.13 -8.76
CA THR A 15 7.68 12.78 -7.45
C THR A 15 7.75 11.28 -7.39
N LYS A 16 8.91 10.81 -6.94
CA LYS A 16 9.30 9.44 -6.74
C LYS A 16 8.10 8.80 -6.01
N ASP A 17 7.51 7.75 -6.57
CA ASP A 17 6.20 7.28 -6.12
C ASP A 17 6.22 6.77 -4.68
N VAL A 18 5.13 7.00 -3.93
CA VAL A 18 4.96 6.58 -2.53
C VAL A 18 3.86 5.54 -2.48
N CYS A 19 4.14 4.38 -1.88
CA CYS A 19 3.18 3.31 -1.67
C CYS A 19 2.32 3.61 -0.43
N ARG A 20 1.00 3.72 -0.59
CA ARG A 20 0.09 3.98 0.53
C ARG A 20 -0.40 2.67 1.12
N VAL A 21 -0.02 2.38 2.35
CA VAL A 21 -0.39 1.17 3.08
C VAL A 21 -1.42 1.52 4.15
N VAL A 22 -2.52 0.79 4.22
CA VAL A 22 -3.52 0.92 5.28
C VAL A 22 -3.54 -0.34 6.13
N VAL A 23 -3.46 -0.19 7.46
CA VAL A 23 -3.53 -1.31 8.40
C VAL A 23 -4.94 -1.36 8.99
N LEU A 24 -5.66 -2.45 8.77
CA LEU A 24 -7.07 -2.64 9.15
C LEU A 24 -7.23 -3.88 10.03
N GLY A 25 -8.23 -3.85 10.91
CA GLY A 25 -8.52 -4.95 11.83
C GLY A 25 -9.20 -4.48 13.11
N TYR A 26 -9.75 -5.43 13.85
CA TYR A 26 -10.47 -5.19 15.10
C TYR A 26 -9.62 -4.40 16.13
N PRO A 27 -10.22 -3.61 17.05
CA PRO A 27 -9.49 -2.97 18.13
C PRO A 27 -8.65 -3.97 18.93
N GLY A 28 -7.45 -3.59 19.37
CA GLY A 28 -6.63 -4.43 20.27
C GLY A 28 -5.89 -5.60 19.62
N VAL A 29 -6.05 -5.86 18.32
CA VAL A 29 -5.32 -6.96 17.62
C VAL A 29 -3.82 -6.71 17.45
N GLY A 30 -3.34 -5.48 17.68
CA GLY A 30 -1.92 -5.11 17.61
C GLY A 30 -1.47 -4.45 16.31
N LYS A 31 -2.37 -3.74 15.60
CA LYS A 31 -2.06 -2.95 14.39
C LYS A 31 -0.90 -1.97 14.62
N THR A 32 -1.05 -1.08 15.61
CA THR A 32 -0.03 -0.12 16.03
C THR A 32 1.26 -0.79 16.47
N ALA A 33 1.16 -1.92 17.18
CA ALA A 33 2.34 -2.67 17.60
C ALA A 33 3.14 -3.18 16.39
N LEU A 34 2.48 -3.73 15.37
CA LEU A 34 3.15 -4.15 14.12
C LEU A 34 3.77 -2.96 13.38
N VAL A 35 3.05 -1.84 13.25
CA VAL A 35 3.56 -0.63 12.58
C VAL A 35 4.80 -0.09 13.30
N VAL A 36 4.74 0.09 14.61
CA VAL A 36 5.88 0.59 15.39
C VAL A 36 7.02 -0.43 15.41
N ARG A 37 6.73 -1.72 15.47
CA ARG A 37 7.74 -2.78 15.38
C ARG A 37 8.48 -2.72 14.06
N PHE A 38 7.77 -2.52 12.96
CA PHE A 38 8.36 -2.31 11.64
C PHE A 38 9.24 -1.06 11.58
N LEU A 39 8.72 0.09 12.04
CA LEU A 39 9.37 1.39 11.92
C LEU A 39 10.57 1.55 12.85
N THR A 40 10.44 1.11 14.11
CA THR A 40 11.41 1.42 15.18
C THR A 40 12.25 0.21 15.60
N LYS A 41 11.88 -0.99 15.13
CA LYS A 41 12.47 -2.26 15.58
C LYS A 41 12.30 -2.50 17.08
N ARG A 42 11.37 -1.80 17.75
CA ARG A 42 11.05 -1.94 19.18
C ARG A 42 9.61 -2.39 19.35
N PHE A 43 9.35 -3.06 20.46
CA PHE A 43 8.00 -3.34 20.93
C PHE A 43 7.74 -2.47 22.16
N LEU A 44 6.65 -1.72 22.17
CA LEU A 44 6.21 -0.96 23.34
C LEU A 44 5.05 -1.75 23.96
N GLY A 45 5.23 -2.24 25.20
CA GLY A 45 4.23 -3.08 25.86
C GLY A 45 2.96 -2.33 26.25
N GLU A 46 3.06 -1.03 26.46
CA GLU A 46 1.94 -0.16 26.81
C GLU A 46 1.62 0.76 25.64
N TYR A 47 0.40 0.65 25.11
CA TYR A 47 -0.15 1.57 24.12
C TYR A 47 -1.45 2.16 24.62
N CYS A 48 -1.59 3.47 24.50
CA CYS A 48 -2.90 4.12 24.51
C CYS A 48 -3.68 3.69 23.26
N PRO A 49 -5.02 3.59 23.34
CA PRO A 49 -5.85 3.40 22.15
C PRO A 49 -5.46 4.42 21.06
N THR A 50 -5.17 3.92 19.86
CA THR A 50 -4.80 4.79 18.74
C THR A 50 -6.05 5.47 18.20
N LEU A 51 -5.93 6.72 17.77
CA LEU A 51 -6.98 7.42 17.03
C LEU A 51 -6.84 7.12 15.54
N GLU A 52 -5.86 7.74 14.91
CA GLU A 52 -5.45 7.49 13.53
C GLU A 52 -4.12 8.20 13.32
N SER A 53 -3.18 7.59 12.62
CA SER A 53 -1.87 8.22 12.37
C SER A 53 -1.26 7.75 11.05
N ILE A 54 -0.69 8.70 10.31
CA ILE A 54 0.08 8.40 9.10
C ILE A 54 1.57 8.47 9.45
N TYR A 55 2.26 7.35 9.29
CA TYR A 55 3.70 7.23 9.46
C TYR A 55 4.37 7.16 8.10
N ARG A 56 5.53 7.80 7.95
CA ARG A 56 6.32 7.73 6.71
C ARG A 56 7.55 6.86 6.91
N TYR A 57 7.72 5.90 6.01
CA TYR A 57 8.90 5.05 5.93
C TYR A 57 9.66 5.33 4.63
N SER A 58 10.98 5.43 4.74
CA SER A 58 11.92 5.56 3.64
C SER A 58 13.11 4.65 3.95
N SER A 59 13.49 3.76 3.02
CA SER A 59 14.79 3.11 3.09
C SER A 59 15.91 4.12 2.87
N ASP A 60 17.11 3.79 3.36
CA ASP A 60 18.29 4.60 3.13
C ASP A 60 18.72 4.50 1.65
N LYS A 61 19.30 5.59 1.11
CA LYS A 61 19.61 5.72 -0.32
C LYS A 61 20.64 4.70 -0.86
N SER A 62 21.24 3.89 0.00
CA SER A 62 22.18 2.83 -0.37
C SER A 62 21.50 1.52 -0.75
N ASP A 63 20.22 1.34 -0.42
CA ASP A 63 19.49 0.14 -0.78
C ASP A 63 19.08 0.21 -2.27
N GLU A 64 19.35 -0.84 -3.05
CA GLU A 64 18.97 -0.94 -4.47
C GLU A 64 17.44 -0.78 -4.67
N ASP A 65 16.67 -0.99 -3.61
CA ASP A 65 15.24 -0.74 -3.55
C ASP A 65 14.92 0.59 -2.84
N ASP A 66 14.62 1.63 -3.62
CA ASP A 66 14.02 2.87 -3.12
C ASP A 66 12.59 2.59 -2.59
N VAL A 67 12.50 2.16 -1.33
CA VAL A 67 11.27 1.80 -0.63
C VAL A 67 10.73 3.03 0.07
N ARG A 68 9.54 3.49 -0.36
CA ARG A 68 8.87 4.65 0.26
C ARG A 68 7.41 4.35 0.48
N MET A 69 7.00 4.39 1.74
CA MET A 69 5.65 4.06 2.19
C MET A 69 5.07 5.17 3.06
N ASP A 70 3.80 5.50 2.82
CA ASP A 70 2.95 6.20 3.80
C ASP A 70 2.03 5.14 4.41
N ILE A 71 2.15 4.90 5.71
CA ILE A 71 1.45 3.84 6.46
C ILE A 71 0.40 4.49 7.34
N LEU A 72 -0.87 4.24 7.04
CA LEU A 72 -2.01 4.63 7.84
C LEU A 72 -2.31 3.55 8.89
N ASP A 73 -2.03 3.88 10.15
CA ASP A 73 -2.44 3.10 11.32
C ASP A 73 -3.81 3.58 11.80
N THR A 74 -4.74 2.64 11.96
CA THR A 74 -6.13 2.93 12.32
C THR A 74 -6.42 2.52 13.76
N ALA A 75 -7.32 3.22 14.47
CA ALA A 75 -7.80 2.78 15.79
C ALA A 75 -8.30 1.32 15.77
N GLY A 76 -8.95 0.94 14.68
CA GLY A 76 -9.98 -0.09 14.70
C GLY A 76 -11.19 0.39 15.50
N HIS A 77 -12.37 -0.03 15.09
CA HIS A 77 -13.63 0.21 15.77
C HIS A 77 -14.29 -1.15 16.07
N ALA A 78 -15.01 -1.25 17.18
CA ALA A 78 -15.68 -2.51 17.53
C ALA A 78 -16.83 -2.84 16.55
N ASP A 79 -17.38 -1.82 15.89
CA ASP A 79 -18.44 -1.95 14.89
C ASP A 79 -17.87 -1.92 13.46
N THR A 80 -18.14 -2.98 12.69
CA THR A 80 -17.71 -3.19 11.29
C THR A 80 -17.94 -1.99 10.38
N GLN A 81 -19.14 -1.37 10.44
CA GLN A 81 -19.49 -0.22 9.61
C GLN A 81 -18.77 1.06 10.01
N SER A 82 -18.42 1.21 11.29
CA SER A 82 -17.67 2.36 11.81
C SER A 82 -16.16 2.19 11.60
N CYS A 83 -15.70 0.93 11.55
CA CYS A 83 -14.34 0.53 11.16
C CYS A 83 -14.00 0.92 9.73
N TRP A 84 -14.99 0.79 8.84
CA TRP A 84 -14.84 0.99 7.42
C TRP A 84 -15.09 2.44 7.02
N ASN A 85 -14.02 3.16 6.75
CA ASN A 85 -14.09 4.43 6.02
C ASN A 85 -13.77 4.17 4.55
N GLU A 86 -14.73 4.42 3.65
CA GLU A 86 -14.50 4.30 2.19
C GLU A 86 -13.31 5.15 1.73
N GLY A 87 -13.02 6.25 2.43
CA GLY A 87 -11.82 7.06 2.24
C GLY A 87 -10.51 6.27 2.38
N TYR A 88 -10.44 5.27 3.26
CA TYR A 88 -9.27 4.40 3.38
C TYR A 88 -9.06 3.55 2.14
N ALA A 89 -10.14 2.99 1.60
CA ALA A 89 -10.10 2.22 0.37
C ALA A 89 -9.66 3.11 -0.81
N LEU A 90 -10.18 4.33 -0.90
CA LEU A 90 -9.80 5.25 -1.98
C LEU A 90 -8.36 5.75 -1.84
N TRP A 91 -7.86 5.93 -0.61
CA TRP A 91 -6.52 6.43 -0.35
C TRP A 91 -5.44 5.36 -0.50
N GLY A 92 -5.67 4.15 0.01
CA GLY A 92 -4.65 3.08 0.11
C GLY A 92 -4.41 2.32 -1.20
N ASP A 93 -3.15 2.03 -1.51
CA ASP A 93 -2.75 1.11 -2.58
C ASP A 93 -2.65 -0.34 -2.09
N CYS A 94 -2.26 -0.49 -0.83
CA CYS A 94 -1.94 -1.74 -0.18
C CYS A 94 -2.64 -1.85 1.18
N PHE A 95 -3.04 -3.05 1.58
CA PHE A 95 -3.82 -3.28 2.80
C PHE A 95 -3.20 -4.41 3.63
N VAL A 96 -2.98 -4.15 4.91
CA VAL A 96 -2.57 -5.16 5.88
C VAL A 96 -3.81 -5.48 6.72
N LEU A 97 -4.36 -6.68 6.56
CA LEU A 97 -5.52 -7.13 7.32
C LEU A 97 -5.03 -7.92 8.53
N VAL A 98 -5.30 -7.41 9.74
CA VAL A 98 -4.77 -7.95 10.99
C VAL A 98 -5.89 -8.52 11.85
N TYR A 99 -5.72 -9.76 12.29
CA TYR A 99 -6.52 -10.35 13.36
C TYR A 99 -5.61 -10.86 14.49
N SER A 100 -6.18 -11.15 15.65
CA SER A 100 -5.49 -11.82 16.76
C SER A 100 -5.81 -13.31 16.74
N ILE A 101 -4.81 -14.19 16.84
CA ILE A 101 -5.07 -15.64 16.94
C ILE A 101 -5.87 -16.00 18.20
N THR A 102 -5.88 -15.12 19.20
CA THR A 102 -6.57 -15.31 20.49
C THR A 102 -8.01 -14.82 20.50
N GLU A 103 -8.50 -14.21 19.41
CA GLU A 103 -9.82 -13.57 19.39
C GLU A 103 -10.54 -13.92 18.08
N GLU A 104 -11.44 -14.91 18.11
CA GLU A 104 -12.19 -15.35 16.92
C GLU A 104 -13.02 -14.22 16.30
N ILE A 105 -13.53 -13.29 17.12
CA ILE A 105 -14.28 -12.10 16.66
C ILE A 105 -13.42 -11.26 15.70
N SER A 106 -12.13 -11.10 16.01
CA SER A 106 -11.22 -10.34 15.15
C SER A 106 -10.96 -11.00 13.79
N PHE A 107 -11.05 -12.33 13.73
CA PHE A 107 -10.90 -13.08 12.48
C PHE A 107 -12.14 -12.94 11.59
N LYS A 108 -13.34 -13.01 12.18
CA LYS A 108 -14.60 -12.71 11.49
C LYS A 108 -14.63 -11.27 10.97
N GLU A 109 -14.07 -10.33 11.73
CA GLU A 109 -13.96 -8.94 11.30
C GLU A 109 -13.14 -8.78 10.01
N VAL A 110 -12.01 -9.48 9.91
CA VAL A 110 -11.19 -9.43 8.69
C VAL A 110 -11.92 -9.96 7.46
N GLN A 111 -12.76 -10.99 7.62
CA GLN A 111 -13.61 -11.50 6.53
C GLN A 111 -14.61 -10.42 6.05
N ASN A 112 -15.22 -9.69 6.98
CA ASN A 112 -16.12 -8.59 6.64
C ASN A 112 -15.36 -7.44 5.93
N LEU A 113 -14.22 -7.03 6.47
CA LEU A 113 -13.37 -5.97 5.90
C LEU A 113 -12.93 -6.31 4.47
N ARG A 114 -12.62 -7.57 4.18
CA ARG A 114 -12.32 -8.04 2.84
C ARG A 114 -13.47 -7.75 1.86
N HIS A 115 -14.70 -8.11 2.20
CA HIS A 115 -15.85 -7.88 1.32
C HIS A 115 -16.09 -6.39 1.05
N LEU A 116 -15.92 -5.55 2.08
CA LEU A 116 -16.02 -4.08 1.94
C LEU A 116 -14.91 -3.53 1.03
N LEU A 117 -13.68 -4.04 1.18
CA LEU A 117 -12.54 -3.67 0.36
C LEU A 117 -12.74 -4.06 -1.10
N GLU A 118 -13.16 -5.28 -1.39
CA GLU A 118 -13.50 -5.75 -2.73
C GLU A 118 -14.58 -4.87 -3.37
N ALA A 119 -15.62 -4.52 -2.61
CA ALA A 119 -16.72 -3.69 -3.09
C ALA A 119 -16.27 -2.28 -3.49
N ALA A 120 -15.40 -1.65 -2.70
CA ALA A 120 -14.86 -0.31 -2.95
C ALA A 120 -13.76 -0.29 -4.03
N LYS A 121 -12.98 -1.37 -4.15
CA LYS A 121 -11.86 -1.48 -5.10
C LYS A 121 -12.25 -2.09 -6.45
N ARG A 122 -13.54 -2.29 -6.75
CA ARG A 122 -14.05 -2.93 -7.99
C ARG A 122 -13.36 -2.52 -9.29
N GLN A 123 -12.88 -1.29 -9.43
CA GLN A 123 -12.23 -0.78 -10.64
C GLN A 123 -10.70 -0.59 -10.50
N ASN A 124 -10.16 -0.69 -9.28
CA ASN A 124 -8.78 -0.37 -8.96
C ASN A 124 -8.09 -1.59 -8.32
N ALA A 125 -7.05 -2.11 -8.96
CA ALA A 125 -6.25 -3.14 -8.31
C ALA A 125 -5.64 -2.63 -7.01
N TYR A 126 -5.65 -3.48 -6.00
CA TYR A 126 -5.01 -3.28 -4.71
C TYR A 126 -4.18 -4.52 -4.37
N PHE A 127 -3.28 -4.37 -3.42
CA PHE A 127 -2.54 -5.49 -2.84
C PHE A 127 -2.93 -5.67 -1.39
N CYS A 128 -2.97 -6.90 -0.93
CA CYS A 128 -3.20 -7.15 0.49
C CYS A 128 -2.33 -8.27 1.02
N VAL A 129 -2.23 -8.31 2.34
CA VAL A 129 -1.60 -9.37 3.12
C VAL A 129 -2.44 -9.62 4.35
N LEU A 130 -2.63 -10.89 4.71
CA LEU A 130 -3.33 -11.30 5.92
C LEU A 130 -2.30 -11.57 7.03
N VAL A 131 -2.56 -11.06 8.22
CA VAL A 131 -1.69 -11.20 9.39
C VAL A 131 -2.47 -11.74 10.58
N GLY A 132 -2.10 -12.93 11.04
CA GLY A 132 -2.52 -13.48 12.34
C GLY A 132 -1.50 -13.09 13.40
N ASN A 133 -1.83 -12.13 14.24
CA ASN A 133 -0.92 -11.61 15.27
C ASN A 133 -1.12 -12.30 16.63
N LYS A 134 -0.17 -12.07 17.55
CA LYS A 134 -0.13 -12.61 18.92
C LYS A 134 0.12 -14.12 18.97
N ASN A 135 0.91 -14.67 18.03
CA ASN A 135 1.20 -16.10 17.99
C ASN A 135 2.05 -16.61 19.17
N ASP A 136 2.59 -15.71 19.99
CA ASP A 136 3.20 -15.99 21.30
C ASP A 136 2.18 -16.53 22.32
N LEU A 137 0.90 -16.16 22.18
CA LEU A 137 -0.19 -16.57 23.07
C LEU A 137 -0.83 -17.89 22.61
N VAL A 138 -0.02 -18.95 22.44
CA VAL A 138 -0.46 -20.25 21.91
C VAL A 138 -1.56 -20.89 22.75
N TYR A 139 -1.52 -20.73 24.07
CA TYR A 139 -2.50 -21.32 24.99
C TYR A 139 -3.88 -20.64 24.93
N ASP A 140 -3.94 -19.39 24.47
CA ASP A 140 -5.17 -18.62 24.31
C ASP A 140 -5.70 -18.68 22.87
N ARG A 141 -5.11 -19.54 22.02
CA ARG A 141 -5.45 -19.64 20.60
C ARG A 141 -6.91 -20.05 20.41
N GLN A 142 -7.65 -19.23 19.66
CA GLN A 142 -9.01 -19.48 19.20
C GLN A 142 -9.06 -19.72 17.68
N VAL A 143 -8.07 -19.22 16.94
CA VAL A 143 -7.97 -19.36 15.47
C VAL A 143 -6.72 -20.14 15.12
N THR A 144 -6.90 -21.25 14.43
CA THR A 144 -5.80 -22.11 13.98
C THR A 144 -5.05 -21.47 12.81
N THR A 145 -3.77 -21.84 12.66
CA THR A 145 -2.95 -21.43 11.52
C THR A 145 -3.55 -21.88 10.19
N SER A 146 -4.20 -23.07 10.17
CA SER A 146 -4.90 -23.57 8.96
C SER A 146 -6.03 -22.64 8.55
N GLN A 147 -6.88 -22.20 9.49
CA GLN A 147 -7.96 -21.24 9.20
C GLN A 147 -7.42 -19.92 8.63
N GLY A 148 -6.30 -19.42 9.18
CA GLY A 148 -5.62 -18.24 8.67
C GLY A 148 -5.14 -18.43 7.22
N GLN A 149 -4.48 -19.55 6.95
CA GLN A 149 -3.98 -19.89 5.62
C GLN A 149 -5.13 -20.06 4.60
N GLU A 150 -6.18 -20.79 4.97
CA GLU A 150 -7.37 -20.99 4.13
C GLU A 150 -8.03 -19.65 3.76
N LEU A 151 -8.13 -18.72 4.72
CA LEU A 151 -8.68 -17.39 4.45
C LEU A 151 -7.76 -16.59 3.51
N ALA A 152 -6.44 -16.65 3.69
CA ALA A 152 -5.52 -15.96 2.79
C ALA A 152 -5.57 -16.51 1.37
N ASP A 153 -5.69 -17.83 1.21
CA ASP A 153 -5.83 -18.50 -0.08
C ASP A 153 -7.14 -18.08 -0.76
N ASP A 154 -8.24 -17.99 -0.01
CA ASP A 154 -9.53 -17.51 -0.50
C ASP A 154 -9.49 -16.02 -0.90
N ILE A 155 -8.74 -15.19 -0.17
CA ILE A 155 -8.48 -13.78 -0.54
C ILE A 155 -7.54 -13.68 -1.76
N GLY A 156 -6.69 -14.68 -1.96
CA GLY A 156 -5.60 -14.63 -2.96
C GLY A 156 -4.43 -13.76 -2.51
N CYS A 157 -4.11 -13.75 -1.21
CA CYS A 157 -3.02 -12.96 -0.64
C CYS A 157 -2.02 -13.80 0.16
N LYS A 158 -0.87 -13.20 0.52
CA LYS A 158 0.08 -13.86 1.42
C LYS A 158 -0.46 -13.86 2.86
N PHE A 159 -0.13 -14.91 3.60
CA PHE A 159 -0.40 -15.04 5.02
C PHE A 159 0.90 -14.96 5.84
N TYR A 160 0.85 -14.22 6.95
CA TYR A 160 1.88 -14.24 7.99
C TYR A 160 1.22 -14.50 9.33
N GLU A 161 1.69 -15.49 10.08
CA GLU A 161 1.35 -15.65 11.48
C GLU A 161 2.54 -15.21 12.33
N VAL A 162 2.39 -14.13 13.09
CA VAL A 162 3.50 -13.45 13.78
C VAL A 162 3.17 -13.09 15.22
N SER A 163 4.21 -12.75 15.97
CA SER A 163 4.11 -11.97 17.19
C SER A 163 4.87 -10.66 17.06
N ALA A 164 4.17 -9.54 17.28
CA ALA A 164 4.78 -8.22 17.32
C ALA A 164 5.74 -8.04 18.52
N CYS A 165 5.56 -8.80 19.60
CA CYS A 165 6.36 -8.67 20.83
C CYS A 165 7.64 -9.53 20.81
N GLU A 166 7.62 -10.63 20.06
CA GLU A 166 8.75 -11.55 19.99
C GLU A 166 9.93 -10.97 19.21
N TRP A 167 11.14 -11.08 19.79
CA TRP A 167 12.34 -10.53 19.15
C TRP A 167 12.76 -11.29 17.89
N ASN A 168 12.76 -12.61 17.99
CA ASN A 168 13.13 -13.52 16.90
C ASN A 168 12.17 -13.45 15.70
N GLN A 169 10.97 -12.88 15.87
CA GLN A 169 9.98 -12.71 14.79
C GLN A 169 10.02 -11.32 14.12
N LEU A 170 10.97 -10.45 14.50
CA LEU A 170 11.16 -9.16 13.85
C LEU A 170 11.35 -9.25 12.33
N PRO A 171 12.13 -10.21 11.78
CA PRO A 171 12.28 -10.33 10.33
C PRO A 171 10.94 -10.52 9.61
N GLN A 172 10.07 -11.39 10.13
CA GLN A 172 8.75 -11.66 9.56
C GLN A 172 7.85 -10.43 9.60
N VAL A 173 7.92 -9.64 10.68
CA VAL A 173 7.19 -8.36 10.75
C VAL A 173 7.69 -7.37 9.70
N VAL A 174 9.00 -7.36 9.42
CA VAL A 174 9.57 -6.53 8.34
C VAL A 174 9.11 -7.02 6.97
N ASP A 175 9.13 -8.32 6.74
CA ASP A 175 8.74 -8.94 5.47
C ASP A 175 7.30 -8.60 5.08
N ILE A 176 6.36 -8.52 6.05
CA ILE A 176 4.97 -8.11 5.79
C ILE A 176 4.90 -6.81 4.96
N PHE A 177 5.65 -5.79 5.35
CA PHE A 177 5.59 -4.47 4.70
C PHE A 177 6.47 -4.41 3.45
N ILE A 178 7.65 -5.03 3.48
CA ILE A 178 8.59 -5.02 2.36
C ILE A 178 8.07 -5.84 1.18
N ASP A 179 7.53 -7.04 1.42
CA ASP A 179 6.96 -7.88 0.37
C ASP A 179 5.71 -7.25 -0.26
N LEU A 180 4.89 -6.59 0.56
CA LEU A 180 3.71 -5.87 0.09
C LEU A 180 4.12 -4.71 -0.82
N HIS A 181 5.11 -3.91 -0.41
CA HIS A 181 5.68 -2.84 -1.24
C HIS A 181 6.30 -3.39 -2.54
N ALA A 182 7.09 -4.47 -2.47
CA ALA A 182 7.71 -5.07 -3.64
C ALA A 182 6.67 -5.59 -4.65
N THR A 183 5.55 -6.14 -4.15
CA THR A 183 4.44 -6.60 -5.00
C THR A 183 3.74 -5.43 -5.69
N TRP A 184 3.46 -4.35 -4.96
CA TRP A 184 2.91 -3.12 -5.52
C TRP A 184 3.82 -2.49 -6.58
N ARG A 185 5.12 -2.38 -6.28
CA ARG A 185 6.13 -1.79 -7.16
C ARG A 185 6.25 -2.55 -8.48
N ARG A 186 6.29 -3.90 -8.43
CA ARG A 186 6.32 -4.75 -9.64
C ARG A 186 5.09 -4.57 -10.52
N SER A 187 3.90 -4.51 -9.92
CA SER A 187 2.66 -4.27 -10.67
C SER A 187 2.64 -2.90 -11.34
N LYS A 188 3.12 -1.87 -10.64
CA LYS A 188 3.21 -0.51 -11.19
C LYS A 188 4.15 -0.44 -12.38
N GLN A 189 5.35 -1.00 -12.26
CA GLN A 189 6.32 -1.09 -13.37
C GLN A 189 5.76 -1.86 -14.57
N ALA A 190 5.00 -2.93 -14.34
CA ALA A 190 4.35 -3.70 -15.41
C ALA A 190 3.25 -2.90 -16.14
N ARG A 191 2.59 -1.96 -15.46
CA ARG A 191 1.59 -1.05 -16.05
C ARG A 191 2.26 0.07 -16.83
N ASP A 192 3.32 0.66 -16.28
CA ASP A 192 4.03 1.79 -16.90
C ASP A 192 4.92 1.34 -18.08
N GLY A 193 5.40 0.08 -18.06
CA GLY A 193 6.17 -0.53 -19.14
C GLY A 193 5.35 -1.01 -20.35
N ARG A 194 4.01 -0.98 -20.30
CA ARG A 194 3.18 -1.27 -21.48
C ARG A 194 3.19 -0.04 -22.40
N PRO A 195 3.54 -0.17 -23.70
CA PRO A 195 3.38 0.96 -24.62
C PRO A 195 1.91 1.37 -24.63
N ARG A 196 1.61 2.61 -24.20
CA ARG A 196 0.27 3.20 -24.39
C ARG A 196 -0.05 3.05 -25.88
N LYS A 197 -1.04 2.22 -26.23
CA LYS A 197 -1.65 2.27 -27.56
C LYS A 197 -2.02 3.74 -27.76
N SER A 198 -1.32 4.41 -28.69
CA SER A 198 -1.42 5.86 -28.83
C SER A 198 -2.90 6.21 -28.95
N SER A 199 -3.44 6.98 -28.01
CA SER A 199 -4.78 7.51 -28.16
C SER A 199 -4.85 8.28 -29.47
N SER A 200 -5.95 8.12 -30.20
CA SER A 200 -6.23 8.78 -31.49
C SER A 200 -5.89 10.28 -31.48
N SER A 201 -5.96 10.92 -30.30
CA SER A 201 -5.58 12.32 -30.06
C SER A 201 -4.11 12.66 -30.34
N THR A 202 -3.15 11.75 -30.13
CA THR A 202 -1.71 12.01 -30.41
C THR A 202 -1.43 11.93 -31.91
N LYS A 203 -2.05 10.97 -32.61
CA LYS A 203 -1.99 10.88 -34.07
C LYS A 203 -2.67 12.08 -34.73
N PHE A 204 -3.78 12.55 -34.18
CA PHE A 204 -4.48 13.75 -34.64
C PHE A 204 -3.65 15.03 -34.45
N ARG A 205 -2.99 15.19 -33.30
CA ARG A 205 -2.06 16.31 -33.03
C ARG A 205 -0.86 16.31 -33.99
N GLN A 206 -0.27 15.15 -34.27
CA GLN A 206 0.82 15.04 -35.25
C GLN A 206 0.37 15.31 -36.69
N ALA A 207 -0.86 14.93 -37.05
CA ALA A 207 -1.43 15.22 -38.36
C ALA A 207 -1.71 16.71 -38.56
N ILE A 208 -2.27 17.40 -37.56
CA ILE A 208 -2.51 18.85 -37.61
C ILE A 208 -1.20 19.63 -37.72
N GLN A 209 -0.16 19.23 -36.98
CA GLN A 209 1.13 19.93 -37.00
C GLN A 209 1.83 19.83 -38.36
N LYS A 210 1.68 18.71 -39.07
CA LYS A 210 2.18 18.53 -40.47
C LYS A 210 1.42 19.36 -41.49
N VAL A 211 0.12 19.58 -41.29
CA VAL A 211 -0.71 20.42 -42.19
C VAL A 211 -0.36 21.90 -42.02
N ILE A 212 -0.14 22.35 -40.79
CA ILE A 212 0.22 23.75 -40.48
C ILE A 212 1.65 24.07 -40.96
N SER A 213 2.59 23.12 -40.86
CA SER A 213 3.96 23.33 -41.36
C SER A 213 4.09 23.20 -42.89
N GLY A 214 3.02 22.82 -43.60
CA GLY A 214 3.07 22.36 -44.99
C GLY A 214 2.76 23.37 -46.08
N LYS A 215 2.55 24.66 -45.79
CA LYS A 215 2.34 25.68 -46.84
C LYS A 215 2.95 27.04 -46.49
N SER A 216 4.13 27.33 -47.03
CA SER A 216 4.37 28.60 -47.73
C SER A 216 5.66 28.50 -48.56
N SER A 217 5.53 27.98 -49.78
CA SER A 217 6.49 28.24 -50.87
C SER A 217 5.83 27.91 -52.19
N ASN A 218 5.11 28.88 -52.75
CA ASN A 218 5.12 29.19 -54.18
C ASN A 218 4.06 30.24 -54.51
N VAL A 219 4.50 31.48 -54.73
CA VAL A 219 4.01 32.27 -55.86
C VAL A 219 5.22 33.01 -56.44
N LYS A 220 5.78 32.45 -57.53
CA LYS A 220 6.47 33.24 -58.55
C LYS A 220 5.41 33.60 -59.60
N LYS A 221 5.22 34.89 -59.83
CA LYS A 221 5.32 35.53 -61.15
C LYS A 221 5.34 37.04 -60.96
#